data_AF-A0A7X3XGQ2-F1
#
_entry.id   AF-A0A7X3XGQ2-F1
#
_cell.length_a   1.000
_cell.length_b   1.000
_cell.length_c   1.000
_cell.angle_alpha   90.00
_cell.angle_beta   90.00
_cell.angle_gamma   90.00
#
_symmetry.space_group_name_H-M   'P 1'
#
loop_
_entity.id
_entity.type
_entity.pdbx_description
1 polymer ?
#
loop_
_entity_poly.entity_id
_entity_poly.type
_entity_poly.pdbx_seq_one_letter_code
_entity_poly.pdbx_strand_id
1 'polypeptide(L)'
;MPARRDPYQLLGPTAPRRRPPRRDGRSPVDALASPGLGTAQPAQPVAAMGPLHPLTNRERNQWLWTYDNQVKSSFDKIVEVLKRISALQHEPDFEQKAQALAMDAFGFSLPEDVLAKAWVTQLDMRSLFAWCVFETYKRTSEAFFANNPLGGPEDSAFDAFVQDCGFHLLDVSPCADGRLAHAISYALRLPFSSVRRRPYAGAMFDVERTVTRWIK
;
A
#
# COMPACT_ATOMS: atom_id res chain seq x y z
N MET A 1 -33.64 -1.52 -36.47
CA MET A 1 -33.37 -0.56 -35.38
C MET A 1 -32.50 -1.25 -34.34
N PRO A 2 -31.18 -1.02 -34.27
CA PRO A 2 -30.34 -1.71 -33.30
C PRO A 2 -30.50 -1.06 -31.92
N ALA A 3 -30.73 -1.89 -30.90
CA ALA A 3 -30.93 -1.49 -29.52
C ALA A 3 -29.67 -0.77 -28.97
N ARG A 4 -29.86 0.41 -28.39
CA ARG A 4 -28.81 1.13 -27.64
C ARG A 4 -28.42 0.28 -26.42
N ARG A 5 -27.15 -0.14 -26.36
CA ARG A 5 -26.56 -0.72 -25.15
C ARG A 5 -26.45 0.36 -24.07
N ASP A 6 -27.03 0.06 -22.91
CA ASP A 6 -26.94 0.88 -21.71
C ASP A 6 -25.48 0.93 -21.20
N PRO A 7 -24.86 2.11 -21.07
CA PRO A 7 -23.48 2.24 -20.59
C PRO A 7 -23.30 1.93 -19.10
N TYR A 8 -24.38 1.61 -18.37
CA TYR A 8 -24.36 1.26 -16.95
C TYR A 8 -24.47 -0.24 -16.68
N GLN A 9 -23.76 -1.07 -17.45
CA GLN A 9 -23.50 -2.45 -17.01
C GLN A 9 -22.73 -2.41 -15.67
N LEU A 10 -23.35 -3.02 -14.66
CA LEU A 10 -22.91 -3.07 -13.27
C LEU A 10 -21.46 -3.58 -13.13
N LEU A 11 -20.53 -2.65 -12.95
CA LEU A 11 -19.18 -2.93 -12.46
C LEU A 11 -19.22 -3.02 -10.93
N GLY A 12 -18.52 -4.02 -10.36
CA GLY A 12 -18.41 -4.21 -8.91
C GLY A 12 -17.86 -2.98 -8.16
N PRO A 13 -18.13 -2.87 -6.85
CA PRO A 13 -17.98 -1.64 -6.04
C PRO A 13 -16.55 -1.06 -5.93
N THR A 14 -15.54 -1.72 -6.48
CA THR A 14 -14.12 -1.34 -6.46
C THR A 14 -13.50 -1.16 -7.85
N ALA A 15 -14.26 -1.26 -8.94
CA ALA A 15 -13.70 -1.09 -10.28
C ALA A 15 -13.27 0.37 -10.55
N PRO A 16 -12.04 0.63 -11.03
CA PRO A 16 -11.58 1.98 -11.31
C PRO A 16 -12.39 2.61 -12.45
N ARG A 17 -13.00 3.77 -12.18
CA ARG A 17 -13.69 4.56 -13.21
C ARG A 17 -12.68 5.37 -14.01
N ARG A 18 -12.77 5.31 -15.36
CA ARG A 18 -12.00 6.20 -16.24
C ARG A 18 -12.35 7.67 -15.94
N ARG A 19 -11.33 8.46 -15.62
CA ARG A 19 -11.46 9.91 -15.42
C ARG A 19 -11.76 10.58 -16.77
N PRO A 20 -12.74 11.49 -16.86
CA PRO A 20 -12.95 12.27 -18.08
C PRO A 20 -11.71 13.15 -18.37
N PRO A 21 -11.40 13.39 -19.66
CA PRO A 21 -10.24 14.21 -20.03
C PRO A 21 -10.41 15.67 -19.57
N ARG A 22 -9.34 16.25 -19.02
CA ARG A 22 -9.26 17.70 -18.74
C ARG A 22 -9.30 18.48 -20.05
N ARG A 23 -10.04 19.59 -20.07
CA ARG A 23 -10.27 20.43 -21.26
C ARG A 23 -9.19 21.50 -21.46
N ASP A 24 -8.11 21.41 -20.69
CA ASP A 24 -7.22 22.53 -20.39
C ASP A 24 -5.90 22.47 -21.18
N GLY A 25 -5.78 21.55 -22.15
CA GLY A 25 -4.68 21.49 -23.12
C GLY A 25 -3.27 21.20 -22.57
N ARG A 26 -3.09 20.99 -21.26
CA ARG A 26 -1.79 20.62 -20.66
C ARG A 26 -1.60 19.11 -20.66
N SER A 27 -0.49 18.67 -21.27
CA SER A 27 -0.05 17.28 -21.27
C SER A 27 0.30 16.82 -19.83
N PRO A 28 0.02 15.57 -19.42
CA PRO A 28 0.25 15.09 -18.05
C PRO A 28 1.73 14.97 -17.66
N VAL A 29 2.65 15.12 -18.62
CA VAL A 29 4.07 14.79 -18.44
C VAL A 29 4.90 15.90 -17.80
N ASP A 30 4.40 17.13 -17.73
CA ASP A 30 5.19 18.29 -17.25
C ASP A 30 4.98 18.64 -15.77
N ALA A 31 4.15 17.89 -15.04
CA ALA A 31 3.85 18.16 -13.63
C ALA A 31 4.68 17.32 -12.62
N LEU A 32 5.64 16.52 -13.09
CA LEU A 32 6.46 15.61 -12.25
C LEU A 32 7.85 16.14 -11.90
N ALA A 33 8.15 17.41 -12.14
CA ALA A 33 9.39 18.02 -11.66
C ALA A 33 9.27 18.38 -10.16
N SER A 34 9.39 17.38 -9.28
CA SER A 34 9.76 17.62 -7.88
C SER A 34 11.29 17.75 -7.79
N PRO A 35 11.83 18.85 -7.24
CA PRO A 35 13.26 18.95 -6.99
C PRO A 35 13.62 18.19 -5.71
N GLY A 36 14.61 17.29 -5.82
CA GLY A 36 15.35 16.74 -4.68
C GLY A 36 15.06 15.28 -4.37
N LEU A 37 15.89 14.38 -4.89
CA LEU A 37 16.20 13.11 -4.23
C LEU A 37 16.89 13.44 -2.89
N GLY A 38 16.10 13.71 -1.86
CA GLY A 38 16.56 13.48 -0.49
C GLY A 38 16.58 11.97 -0.30
N THR A 39 17.74 11.42 0.05
CA THR A 39 17.80 10.06 0.59
C THR A 39 16.78 9.98 1.73
N ALA A 40 15.78 9.11 1.58
CA ALA A 40 14.88 8.79 2.68
C ALA A 40 15.77 8.16 3.77
N GLN A 41 16.21 8.98 4.73
CA GLN A 41 16.79 8.45 5.95
C GLN A 41 15.71 7.53 6.54
N PRO A 42 16.04 6.27 6.88
CA PRO A 42 15.14 5.50 7.70
C PRO A 42 14.88 6.36 8.92
N ALA A 43 13.61 6.74 9.14
CA ALA A 43 13.23 7.49 10.32
C ALA A 43 13.71 6.66 11.50
N GLN A 44 14.84 7.07 12.09
CA GLN A 44 15.32 6.52 13.34
C GLN A 44 14.11 6.57 14.27
N PRO A 45 13.73 5.45 14.92
CA PRO A 45 12.67 5.53 15.91
C PRO A 45 13.10 6.64 16.84
N VAL A 46 12.26 7.67 16.99
CA VAL A 46 12.48 8.67 18.03
C VAL A 46 12.40 7.86 19.30
N ALA A 47 13.54 7.38 19.78
CA ALA A 47 13.64 6.71 21.05
C ALA A 47 13.09 7.74 22.01
N ALA A 48 11.91 7.46 22.57
CA ALA A 48 11.36 8.30 23.60
C ALA A 48 12.44 8.36 24.69
N MET A 49 13.14 9.49 24.80
CA MET A 49 14.27 9.67 25.72
C MET A 49 13.80 9.75 27.19
N GLY A 50 12.70 9.09 27.51
CA GLY A 50 12.07 9.09 28.82
C GLY A 50 11.46 7.73 29.15
N PRO A 51 11.10 7.51 30.43
CA PRO A 51 10.49 6.26 30.86
C PRO A 51 9.18 6.00 30.10
N LEU A 52 8.97 4.73 29.71
CA LEU A 52 7.72 4.27 29.09
C LEU A 52 6.53 4.52 30.03
N HIS A 53 5.41 5.00 29.48
CA HIS A 53 4.19 5.23 30.25
C HIS A 53 3.66 3.90 30.84
N PRO A 54 3.14 3.86 32.09
CA PRO A 54 2.69 2.62 32.74
C PRO A 54 1.63 1.83 31.97
N LEU A 55 0.75 2.53 31.24
CA LEU A 55 -0.29 1.90 30.40
C LEU A 55 0.22 1.41 29.03
N THR A 56 1.53 1.47 28.77
CA THR A 56 2.09 1.04 27.48
C THR A 56 2.03 -0.48 27.35
N ASN A 57 1.29 -0.97 26.37
CA ASN A 57 1.39 -2.37 25.97
C ASN A 57 2.65 -2.60 25.13
N ARG A 58 3.74 -3.03 25.79
CA ARG A 58 5.06 -3.23 25.17
C ARG A 58 5.06 -4.34 24.13
N GLU A 59 4.42 -5.46 24.45
CA GLU A 59 4.33 -6.62 23.56
C GLU A 59 3.61 -6.24 22.27
N ARG A 60 2.46 -5.56 22.38
CA ARG A 60 1.72 -5.09 21.21
C ARG A 60 2.50 -4.06 20.39
N ASN A 61 3.26 -3.17 21.04
CA ASN A 61 4.14 -2.24 20.33
C ASN A 61 5.22 -2.96 19.53
N GLN A 62 5.89 -3.93 20.15
CA GLN A 62 6.94 -4.70 19.50
C GLN A 62 6.39 -5.49 18.31
N TRP A 63 5.20 -6.09 18.48
CA TRP A 63 4.52 -6.79 17.40
C TRP A 63 4.20 -5.88 16.21
N LEU A 64 3.55 -4.74 16.46
CA LEU A 64 3.21 -3.76 15.43
C LEU A 64 4.45 -3.19 14.72
N TRP A 65 5.53 -2.96 15.46
CA TRP A 65 6.80 -2.49 14.93
C TRP A 65 7.46 -3.53 14.02
N THR A 66 7.49 -4.80 14.44
CA THR A 66 8.04 -5.89 13.64
C THR A 66 7.28 -6.04 12.33
N TYR A 67 5.95 -6.05 12.39
CA TYR A 67 5.10 -6.13 11.21
C TYR A 67 5.33 -4.95 10.24
N ASP A 68 5.34 -3.72 10.75
CA ASP A 68 5.58 -2.51 9.93
C ASP A 68 6.94 -2.54 9.24
N ASN A 69 7.99 -2.90 9.98
CA ASN A 69 9.34 -3.00 9.43
C ASN A 69 9.48 -4.10 8.38
N GLN A 70 8.83 -5.24 8.60
CA GLN A 70 8.84 -6.32 7.62
C GLN A 70 8.21 -5.86 6.30
N VAL A 71 7.05 -5.19 6.37
CA VAL A 71 6.38 -4.64 5.19
C VAL A 71 7.27 -3.61 4.50
N LYS A 72 7.75 -2.58 5.21
CA LYS A 72 8.58 -1.52 4.63
C LYS A 72 9.85 -2.07 3.99
N SER A 73 10.55 -2.97 4.69
CA SER A 73 11.78 -3.60 4.19
C SER A 73 11.57 -4.37 2.88
N SER A 74 10.39 -4.96 2.68
CA SER A 74 10.08 -5.66 1.42
C SER A 74 10.04 -4.73 0.20
N PHE A 75 9.60 -3.48 0.38
CA PHE A 75 9.57 -2.46 -0.67
C PHE A 75 10.91 -1.73 -0.82
N ASP A 76 11.59 -1.40 0.29
CA ASP A 76 12.85 -0.66 0.27
C ASP A 76 13.95 -1.40 -0.50
N LYS A 77 13.96 -2.75 -0.45
CA LYS A 77 14.92 -3.59 -1.18
C LYS A 77 14.77 -3.50 -2.69
N ILE A 78 13.59 -3.12 -3.22
CA ILE A 78 13.30 -3.18 -4.66
C ILE A 78 14.31 -2.35 -5.46
N VAL A 79 14.54 -1.11 -5.05
CA VAL A 79 15.42 -0.18 -5.78
C VAL A 79 16.85 -0.69 -5.80
N GLU A 80 17.38 -1.12 -4.65
CA GLU A 80 18.75 -1.61 -4.53
C GLU A 80 19.00 -2.89 -5.34
N VAL A 81 18.05 -3.81 -5.31
CA VAL A 81 18.10 -5.04 -6.12
C VAL A 81 18.05 -4.73 -7.61
N LEU A 82 17.16 -3.85 -8.05
CA LEU A 82 17.05 -3.48 -9.46
C LEU A 82 18.30 -2.75 -9.97
N LYS A 83 18.96 -1.92 -9.13
CA LYS A 83 20.28 -1.35 -9.46
C LYS A 83 21.33 -2.43 -9.69
N ARG A 84 21.38 -3.45 -8.81
CA ARG A 84 22.31 -4.59 -8.97
C ARG A 84 22.01 -5.38 -10.24
N ILE A 85 20.74 -5.63 -10.56
CA ILE A 85 20.33 -6.31 -11.80
C ILE A 85 20.75 -5.48 -13.02
N SER A 86 20.50 -4.17 -13.02
CA SER A 86 20.88 -3.29 -14.13
C SER A 86 22.37 -3.30 -14.40
N ALA A 87 23.22 -3.47 -13.38
CA ALA A 87 24.67 -3.55 -13.55
C ALA A 87 25.13 -4.83 -14.27
N LEU A 88 24.30 -5.88 -14.29
CA LEU A 88 24.60 -7.17 -14.91
C LEU A 88 24.11 -7.28 -16.36
N GLN A 89 23.46 -6.25 -16.92
CA GLN A 89 22.72 -6.33 -18.19
C GLN A 89 23.54 -6.80 -19.42
N HIS A 90 24.87 -6.66 -19.37
CA HIS A 90 25.77 -7.03 -20.49
C HIS A 90 26.49 -8.37 -20.27
N GLU A 91 26.18 -9.08 -19.19
CA GLU A 91 26.73 -10.41 -18.91
C GLU A 91 26.10 -11.47 -19.82
N PRO A 92 26.85 -12.51 -20.24
CA PRO A 92 26.34 -13.56 -21.12
C PRO A 92 25.19 -14.37 -20.49
N ASP A 93 25.20 -14.53 -19.16
CA ASP A 93 24.15 -15.22 -18.40
C ASP A 93 23.24 -14.24 -17.63
N PHE A 94 23.00 -13.05 -18.22
CA PHE A 94 22.26 -11.97 -17.55
C PHE A 94 20.90 -12.43 -17.00
N GLU A 95 20.10 -13.12 -17.81
CA GLU A 95 18.75 -13.55 -17.43
C GLU A 95 18.79 -14.49 -16.21
N GLN A 96 19.68 -15.49 -16.22
CA GLN A 96 19.82 -16.44 -15.12
C GLN A 96 20.31 -15.74 -13.84
N LYS A 97 21.30 -14.85 -13.97
CA LYS A 97 21.83 -14.07 -12.83
C LYS A 97 20.76 -13.13 -12.26
N ALA A 98 19.98 -12.47 -13.11
CA ALA A 98 18.90 -11.57 -12.70
C ALA A 98 17.78 -12.33 -11.98
N GLN A 99 17.36 -13.49 -12.51
CA GLN A 99 16.35 -14.34 -11.87
C GLN A 99 16.83 -14.90 -10.54
N ALA A 100 18.07 -15.38 -10.46
CA ALA A 100 18.65 -15.88 -9.21
C ALA A 100 18.69 -14.79 -8.13
N LEU A 101 19.09 -13.56 -8.51
CA LEU A 101 19.13 -12.43 -7.59
C LEU A 101 17.72 -12.02 -7.13
N ALA A 102 16.73 -12.00 -8.02
CA ALA A 102 15.35 -11.71 -7.67
C ALA A 102 14.73 -12.78 -6.75
N MET A 103 15.00 -14.06 -7.01
CA MET A 103 14.56 -15.15 -6.16
C MET A 103 15.18 -15.09 -4.77
N ASP A 104 16.48 -14.80 -4.68
CA ASP A 104 17.18 -14.64 -3.39
C ASP A 104 16.64 -13.42 -2.59
N ALA A 105 16.49 -12.27 -3.26
CA ALA A 105 16.15 -11.03 -2.59
C ALA A 105 14.65 -10.87 -2.28
N PHE A 106 13.77 -11.34 -3.16
CA PHE A 106 12.33 -11.15 -3.09
C PHE A 106 11.52 -12.44 -2.93
N GLY A 107 12.09 -13.58 -3.28
CA GLY A 107 11.39 -14.87 -3.32
C GLY A 107 10.45 -15.04 -4.51
N PHE A 108 10.59 -14.23 -5.56
CA PHE A 108 9.81 -14.35 -6.81
C PHE A 108 10.66 -14.04 -8.05
N SER A 109 10.19 -14.54 -9.20
CA SER A 109 10.83 -14.32 -10.50
C SER A 109 10.38 -13.01 -11.16
N LEU A 110 11.28 -12.47 -11.99
CA LEU A 110 11.03 -11.32 -12.84
C LEU A 110 10.37 -11.75 -14.16
N PRO A 111 9.69 -10.83 -14.87
CA PRO A 111 9.08 -11.13 -16.16
C PRO A 111 10.16 -11.44 -17.20
N GLU A 112 10.16 -12.68 -17.68
CA GLU A 112 11.16 -13.20 -18.63
C GLU A 112 11.23 -12.36 -19.90
N ASP A 113 10.08 -11.91 -20.41
CA ASP A 113 10.01 -11.13 -21.65
C ASP A 113 10.67 -9.74 -21.51
N VAL A 114 10.74 -9.19 -20.30
CA VAL A 114 11.43 -7.92 -20.04
C VAL A 114 12.95 -8.14 -19.96
N LEU A 115 13.39 -9.24 -19.34
CA LEU A 115 14.80 -9.60 -19.26
C LEU A 115 15.36 -9.98 -20.65
N ALA A 116 14.63 -10.77 -21.43
CA ALA A 116 15.04 -11.24 -22.75
C ALA A 116 15.19 -10.11 -23.78
N LYS A 117 14.53 -8.96 -23.58
CA LYS A 117 14.68 -7.78 -24.47
C LYS A 117 15.92 -6.94 -24.15
N ALA A 118 16.57 -7.19 -23.01
CA ALA A 118 17.65 -6.33 -22.49
C ALA A 118 18.98 -6.43 -23.28
N TRP A 119 19.15 -7.47 -24.10
CA TRP A 119 20.33 -7.56 -24.97
C TRP A 119 20.17 -6.76 -26.28
N VAL A 120 18.92 -6.55 -26.73
CA VAL A 120 18.60 -5.77 -27.94
C VAL A 120 18.49 -4.28 -27.62
N THR A 121 17.86 -3.98 -26.49
CA THR A 121 17.59 -2.62 -26.01
C THR A 121 18.05 -2.47 -24.56
N GLN A 122 18.19 -1.25 -24.06
CA GLN A 122 18.44 -1.05 -22.63
C GLN A 122 17.34 -1.71 -21.77
N LEU A 123 17.73 -2.28 -20.63
CA LEU A 123 16.82 -2.90 -19.68
C LEU A 123 15.67 -1.96 -19.28
N ASP A 124 14.42 -2.41 -19.42
CA ASP A 124 13.24 -1.60 -19.07
C ASP A 124 13.03 -1.56 -17.55
N MET A 125 13.74 -0.62 -16.92
CA MET A 125 13.69 -0.40 -15.48
C MET A 125 12.31 0.05 -14.98
N ARG A 126 11.50 0.70 -15.83
CA ARG A 126 10.18 1.18 -15.42
C ARG A 126 9.22 0.00 -15.26
N SER A 127 9.20 -0.88 -16.25
CA SER A 127 8.37 -2.09 -16.21
C SER A 127 8.84 -3.04 -15.11
N LEU A 128 10.15 -3.24 -14.92
CA LEU A 128 10.67 -4.05 -13.82
C LEU A 128 10.31 -3.47 -12.45
N PHE A 129 10.48 -2.16 -12.25
CA PHE A 129 10.11 -1.53 -10.99
C PHE A 129 8.62 -1.68 -10.70
N ALA A 130 7.75 -1.42 -11.69
CA ALA A 130 6.32 -1.60 -11.53
C ALA A 130 5.96 -3.05 -11.20
N TRP A 131 6.54 -4.02 -11.91
CA TRP A 131 6.34 -5.44 -11.65
C TRP A 131 6.69 -5.80 -10.20
N CYS A 132 7.89 -5.44 -9.75
CA CYS A 132 8.34 -5.74 -8.39
C CYS A 132 7.43 -5.09 -7.33
N VAL A 133 6.99 -3.85 -7.54
CA VAL A 133 6.08 -3.17 -6.60
C VAL A 133 4.75 -3.91 -6.50
N PHE A 134 4.16 -4.29 -7.63
CA PHE A 134 2.86 -4.99 -7.63
C PHE A 134 2.96 -6.40 -7.08
N GLU A 135 4.00 -7.17 -7.40
CA GLU A 135 4.16 -8.53 -6.87
C GLU A 135 4.48 -8.50 -5.36
N THR A 136 5.32 -7.57 -4.90
CA THR A 136 5.55 -7.36 -3.46
C THR A 136 4.27 -6.96 -2.74
N TYR A 137 3.45 -6.07 -3.33
CA TYR A 137 2.15 -5.69 -2.76
C TYR A 137 1.19 -6.88 -2.66
N LYS A 138 1.08 -7.67 -3.73
CA LYS A 138 0.25 -8.89 -3.75
C LYS A 138 0.67 -9.84 -2.64
N ARG A 139 1.95 -10.20 -2.57
CA ARG A 139 2.48 -11.12 -1.54
C ARG A 139 2.30 -10.59 -0.13
N THR A 140 2.53 -9.29 0.08
CA THR A 140 2.29 -8.67 1.39
C THR A 140 0.81 -8.72 1.78
N SER A 141 -0.09 -8.53 0.81
CA SER A 141 -1.54 -8.61 1.03
C SER A 141 -1.97 -10.04 1.33
N GLU A 142 -1.50 -11.03 0.57
CA GLU A 142 -1.74 -12.45 0.83
C GLU A 142 -1.24 -12.86 2.22
N ALA A 143 -0.02 -12.46 2.58
CA ALA A 143 0.55 -12.71 3.91
C ALA A 143 -0.25 -12.01 5.03
N PHE A 144 -0.79 -10.82 4.78
CA PHE A 144 -1.66 -10.13 5.73
C PHE A 144 -2.92 -10.94 6.02
N PHE A 145 -3.61 -11.44 4.99
CA PHE A 145 -4.83 -12.22 5.20
C PHE A 145 -4.55 -13.61 5.76
N ALA A 146 -3.44 -14.25 5.38
CA ALA A 146 -3.06 -15.56 5.88
C ALA A 146 -2.64 -15.54 7.35
N ASN A 147 -1.84 -14.54 7.75
CA ASN A 147 -1.27 -14.48 9.10
C ASN A 147 -2.02 -13.55 10.04
N ASN A 148 -2.91 -12.72 9.49
CA ASN A 148 -3.76 -11.79 10.22
C ASN A 148 -3.00 -11.00 11.32
N PRO A 149 -1.93 -10.26 10.95
CA PRO A 149 -0.99 -9.70 11.90
C PRO A 149 -1.59 -8.59 12.77
N LEU A 150 -2.77 -8.05 12.45
CA LEU A 150 -3.39 -6.98 13.23
C LEU A 150 -4.49 -7.47 14.17
N GLY A 151 -4.80 -8.77 14.21
CA GLY A 151 -5.96 -9.30 14.95
C GLY A 151 -7.22 -9.26 14.07
N GLY A 152 -8.00 -10.35 14.11
CA GLY A 152 -8.88 -10.77 13.01
C GLY A 152 -10.28 -10.19 12.94
N PRO A 153 -11.11 -10.74 12.03
CA PRO A 153 -12.40 -10.17 11.67
C PRO A 153 -13.48 -10.19 12.75
N GLU A 154 -13.28 -10.84 13.89
CA GLU A 154 -14.32 -11.00 14.90
C GLU A 154 -13.78 -10.60 16.27
N ASP A 155 -13.74 -9.29 16.51
CA ASP A 155 -13.63 -8.79 17.87
C ASP A 155 -15.03 -8.41 18.34
N SER A 156 -15.88 -9.44 18.51
CA SER A 156 -17.25 -9.27 19.03
C SER A 156 -17.25 -8.59 20.40
N ALA A 157 -16.16 -8.70 21.15
CA ALA A 157 -15.94 -7.96 22.38
C ALA A 157 -15.78 -6.45 22.13
N PHE A 158 -15.05 -6.05 21.08
CA PHE A 158 -14.96 -4.64 20.71
C PHE A 158 -16.29 -4.09 20.18
N ASP A 159 -17.02 -4.86 19.37
CA ASP A 159 -18.34 -4.44 18.90
C ASP A 159 -19.33 -4.27 20.06
N ALA A 160 -19.31 -5.18 21.05
CA ALA A 160 -20.07 -5.05 22.29
C ALA A 160 -19.66 -3.81 23.10
N PHE A 161 -18.35 -3.55 23.24
CA PHE A 161 -17.84 -2.35 23.90
C PHE A 161 -18.32 -1.05 23.21
N VAL A 162 -18.32 -1.02 21.88
CA VAL A 162 -18.81 0.12 21.10
C VAL A 162 -20.32 0.32 21.32
N GLN A 163 -21.10 -0.77 21.39
CA GLN A 163 -22.53 -0.73 21.73
C GLN A 163 -22.79 -0.27 23.16
N ASP A 164 -22.01 -0.74 24.14
CA ASP A 164 -22.08 -0.31 25.54
C ASP A 164 -21.76 1.19 25.69
N CYS A 165 -20.90 1.73 24.82
CA CYS A 165 -20.66 3.17 24.72
C CYS A 165 -21.81 3.95 24.04
N GLY A 166 -22.85 3.27 23.54
CA GLY A 166 -23.98 3.88 22.85
C GLY A 166 -23.78 4.10 21.35
N PHE A 167 -22.77 3.47 20.74
CA PHE A 167 -22.50 3.56 19.31
C PHE A 167 -22.85 2.24 18.61
N HIS A 168 -23.51 2.30 17.46
CA HIS A 168 -23.77 1.12 16.63
C HIS A 168 -22.77 0.99 15.46
N LEU A 169 -21.97 2.04 15.20
CA LEU A 169 -20.99 2.08 14.12
C LEU A 169 -19.89 3.10 14.43
N LEU A 170 -18.65 2.79 14.02
CA LEU A 170 -17.50 3.69 14.12
C LEU A 170 -16.87 3.93 12.73
N ASP A 171 -17.03 5.14 12.19
CA ASP A 171 -16.40 5.60 10.94
C ASP A 171 -15.31 6.64 11.26
N VAL A 172 -14.12 6.45 10.72
CA VAL A 172 -12.96 7.31 10.95
C VAL A 172 -12.44 7.80 9.60
N SER A 173 -12.43 9.13 9.43
CA SER A 173 -12.02 9.79 8.19
C SER A 173 -10.72 10.59 8.36
N PRO A 174 -9.53 9.96 8.34
CA PRO A 174 -8.26 10.67 8.49
C PRO A 174 -7.88 11.46 7.22
N CYS A 175 -6.85 12.29 7.32
CA CYS A 175 -6.21 12.84 6.13
C CYS A 175 -5.62 11.71 5.26
N ALA A 176 -5.61 11.87 3.94
CA ALA A 176 -4.97 10.96 2.99
C ALA A 176 -3.43 10.98 3.02
N ASP A 177 -2.84 11.72 3.97
CA ASP A 177 -1.41 11.68 4.27
C ASP A 177 -0.98 10.24 4.64
N GLY A 178 0.10 9.76 4.01
CA GLY A 178 0.63 8.42 4.23
C GLY A 178 1.05 8.16 5.68
N ARG A 179 1.41 9.21 6.44
CA ARG A 179 1.70 9.09 7.88
C ARG A 179 0.48 8.67 8.71
N LEU A 180 -0.72 8.90 8.20
CA LEU A 180 -1.99 8.45 8.79
C LEU A 180 -2.53 7.17 8.14
N ALA A 181 -1.73 6.46 7.32
CA ALA A 181 -2.10 5.15 6.78
C ALA A 181 -2.50 4.18 7.90
N HIS A 182 -1.77 4.23 9.01
CA HIS A 182 -1.89 3.31 10.14
C HIS A 182 -2.67 3.85 11.35
N ALA A 183 -3.43 4.93 11.18
CA ALA A 183 -4.14 5.60 12.28
C ALA A 183 -5.02 4.66 13.12
N ILE A 184 -5.68 3.68 12.49
CA ILE A 184 -6.60 2.76 13.16
C ILE A 184 -5.85 1.83 14.13
N SER A 185 -4.96 0.98 13.63
CA SER A 185 -4.34 -0.06 14.45
C SER A 185 -3.13 0.41 15.26
N TYR A 186 -2.45 1.49 14.86
CA TYR A 186 -1.20 1.94 15.51
C TYR A 186 -1.42 3.10 16.48
N ALA A 187 -2.17 4.12 16.05
CA ALA A 187 -2.43 5.29 16.89
C ALA A 187 -3.63 5.05 17.81
N LEU A 188 -4.77 4.64 17.27
CA LEU A 188 -6.02 4.46 18.03
C LEU A 188 -6.18 3.07 18.65
N ARG A 189 -5.36 2.09 18.24
CA ARG A 189 -5.40 0.69 18.72
C ARG A 189 -6.74 0.01 18.51
N LEU A 190 -7.45 0.38 17.46
CA LEU A 190 -8.75 -0.19 17.14
C LEU A 190 -8.59 -1.42 16.23
N PRO A 191 -9.46 -2.44 16.38
CA PRO A 191 -9.56 -3.54 15.42
C PRO A 191 -9.91 -3.01 14.04
N PHE A 192 -9.16 -3.43 13.01
CA PHE A 192 -9.35 -2.89 11.65
C PHE A 192 -10.64 -3.41 10.99
N SER A 193 -11.20 -4.51 11.51
CA SER A 193 -12.45 -5.13 11.06
C SER A 193 -13.69 -4.38 11.55
N SER A 194 -13.68 -3.90 12.79
CA SER A 194 -14.80 -3.18 13.41
C SER A 194 -14.84 -1.69 13.09
N VAL A 195 -13.76 -1.13 12.52
CA VAL A 195 -13.67 0.30 12.20
C VAL A 195 -13.59 0.53 10.72
N ARG A 196 -14.49 1.39 10.22
CA ARG A 196 -14.40 1.84 8.85
C ARG A 196 -13.41 2.99 8.73
N ARG A 197 -12.39 2.82 7.88
CA ARG A 197 -11.42 3.88 7.56
C ARG A 197 -11.65 4.47 6.18
N ARG A 198 -11.77 5.80 6.08
CA ARG A 198 -11.85 6.51 4.79
C ARG A 198 -10.99 7.75 4.71
N PRO A 199 -9.82 7.68 4.09
CA PRO A 199 -8.96 8.85 3.98
C PRO A 199 -9.46 9.85 2.92
N TYR A 200 -9.37 11.14 3.23
CA TYR A 200 -9.60 12.24 2.29
C TYR A 200 -8.52 13.31 2.46
N ALA A 201 -8.18 14.06 1.40
CA ALA A 201 -7.23 15.17 1.53
C ALA A 201 -7.77 16.19 2.54
N GLY A 202 -6.95 16.55 3.54
CA GLY A 202 -7.36 17.45 4.63
C GLY A 202 -8.49 16.92 5.52
N ALA A 203 -8.76 15.60 5.51
CA ALA A 203 -9.90 14.99 6.19
C ALA A 203 -11.27 15.55 5.76
N MET A 204 -11.35 16.17 4.58
CA MET A 204 -12.58 16.68 3.99
C MET A 204 -13.43 15.52 3.44
N PHE A 205 -14.12 14.81 4.33
CA PHE A 205 -14.90 13.63 3.97
C PHE A 205 -16.18 13.97 3.21
N ASP A 206 -16.60 13.04 2.37
CA ASP A 206 -17.80 13.14 1.56
C ASP A 206 -19.05 12.92 2.43
N VAL A 207 -19.68 14.03 2.85
CA VAL A 207 -20.86 14.05 3.73
C VAL A 207 -22.01 13.24 3.15
N GLU A 208 -22.35 13.47 1.87
CA GLU A 208 -23.46 12.78 1.19
C GLU A 208 -23.24 11.27 1.17
N ARG A 209 -22.02 10.84 0.88
CA ARG A 209 -21.65 9.43 0.90
C ARG A 209 -21.69 8.83 2.30
N THR A 210 -21.35 9.59 3.33
CA THR A 210 -21.43 9.17 4.73
C THR A 210 -22.87 9.06 5.20
N VAL A 211 -23.74 10.03 4.88
CA VAL A 211 -25.18 10.00 5.19
C VAL A 211 -25.89 8.85 4.47
N THR A 212 -25.63 8.66 3.17
CA THR A 212 -26.12 7.49 2.42
C THR A 212 -25.67 6.17 3.06
N ARG A 213 -24.49 6.21 3.70
CA ARG A 213 -23.91 5.19 4.59
C ARG A 213 -24.81 4.87 5.77
N TRP A 214 -25.11 5.92 6.51
CA TRP A 214 -25.77 5.83 7.80
C TRP A 214 -27.22 5.34 7.72
N ILE A 215 -27.91 5.67 6.62
CA ILE A 215 -29.30 5.24 6.40
C ILE A 215 -29.44 3.78 5.90
N LYS A 216 -28.34 3.10 5.60
CA LYS A 216 -28.31 1.72 5.07
C LYS A 216 -27.78 0.75 6.10
#